data_AF-A0A925CYW5-F1
#
_entry.id   AF-A0A925CYW5-F1
#
_cell.length_a   1.000
_cell.length_b   1.000
_cell.length_c   1.000
_cell.angle_alpha   90.00
_cell.angle_beta   90.00
_cell.angle_gamma   90.00
#
_symmetry.space_group_name_H-M   'P 1'
#
loop_
_entity.id
_entity.type
_entity.pdbx_description
1 polymer ?
#
loop_
_entity_poly.entity_id
_entity_poly.type
_entity_poly.pdbx_seq_one_letter_code
_entity_poly.pdbx_strand_id
1 'polypeptide(L)'
;MVQTGIIIPYWLSVPAMILSMIIALILFIRRSSLTYTLKFLTITSMMLFLQYLLVFIQHNDTVLQPVYASVLATAEFALLVLLFRSNFTAGPVKQIIGYLLAALVAMFLTLHTIPSAVHIEFVALAQCILLILLSITSLLFLINKQNLFIFQSPLFWIAGGTLSYFSMSLASNILTETGFLVSDKQGEKQLLMGVFDLIRLSFYLVAALIGEINSGSNSLTGSSPEYHPRQ
;
A
#
# COMPACT_ATOMS: atom_id res chain seq x y z
N MET A 1 -16.42 22.13 -12.32
CA MET A 1 -15.03 21.72 -12.05
C MET A 1 -15.07 20.77 -10.88
N VAL A 2 -14.93 19.47 -11.13
CA VAL A 2 -14.92 18.45 -10.05
C VAL A 2 -13.53 18.49 -9.43
N GLN A 3 -13.44 18.89 -8.16
CA GLN A 3 -12.19 18.84 -7.40
C GLN A 3 -11.83 17.38 -7.16
N THR A 4 -11.09 16.76 -8.06
CA THR A 4 -10.48 15.42 -7.89
C THR A 4 -9.21 15.51 -7.05
N GLY A 5 -9.24 16.32 -5.99
CA GLY A 5 -8.25 16.32 -4.94
C GLY A 5 -8.84 15.56 -3.77
N ILE A 6 -8.15 14.52 -3.29
CA ILE A 6 -8.45 13.95 -1.98
C ILE A 6 -8.07 15.02 -0.95
N ILE A 7 -9.01 15.92 -0.64
CA ILE A 7 -8.87 16.85 0.47
C ILE A 7 -9.17 16.01 1.71
N ILE A 8 -8.15 15.33 2.22
CA ILE A 8 -8.27 14.60 3.48
C ILE A 8 -8.54 15.64 4.55
N PRO A 9 -9.60 15.49 5.38
CA PRO A 9 -9.82 16.39 6.48
C PRO A 9 -8.55 16.48 7.36
N TYR A 10 -8.10 17.70 7.64
CA TYR A 10 -6.84 17.97 8.33
C TYR A 10 -6.68 17.19 9.66
N TRP A 11 -7.78 17.04 10.40
CA TRP A 11 -7.80 16.30 11.66
C TRP A 11 -7.54 14.79 11.49
N LEU A 12 -7.76 14.25 10.30
CA LEU A 12 -7.56 12.85 9.95
C LEU A 12 -6.21 12.61 9.25
N SER A 13 -5.64 13.61 8.59
CA SER A 13 -4.30 13.51 7.98
C SER A 13 -3.18 13.45 9.03
N VAL A 14 -3.33 14.16 10.16
CA VAL A 14 -2.34 14.15 11.26
C VAL A 14 -2.15 12.74 11.85
N PRO A 15 -3.20 12.01 12.28
CA PRO A 15 -3.01 10.66 12.81
C PRO A 15 -2.45 9.69 11.76
N ALA A 16 -2.86 9.81 10.49
CA ALA A 16 -2.31 9.00 9.41
C ALA A 16 -0.80 9.26 9.18
N MET A 17 -0.39 10.53 9.21
CA MET A 17 1.01 10.93 9.14
C MET A 17 1.83 10.35 10.29
N ILE A 18 1.34 10.47 11.53
CA ILE A 18 2.00 9.94 12.73
C ILE A 18 2.10 8.42 12.64
N LEU A 19 1.03 7.72 12.27
CA LEU A 19 1.04 6.26 12.13
C LEU A 19 2.06 5.81 11.10
N SER A 20 2.09 6.45 9.93
CA SER A 20 3.05 6.11 8.88
C SER A 20 4.50 6.33 9.34
N MET A 21 4.76 7.40 10.09
CA MET A 21 6.07 7.67 10.68
C MET A 21 6.45 6.61 11.73
N ILE A 22 5.52 6.24 12.61
CA ILE A 22 5.74 5.20 13.63
C ILE A 22 6.10 3.87 12.97
N ILE A 23 5.35 3.44 11.94
CA ILE A 23 5.63 2.20 11.20
C ILE A 23 7.05 2.22 10.64
N ALA A 24 7.41 3.31 9.96
CA ALA A 24 8.72 3.45 9.35
C ALA A 24 9.85 3.50 10.40
N LEU A 25 9.64 4.17 11.54
CA LEU A 25 10.61 4.28 12.63
C LEU A 25 10.81 2.94 13.34
N ILE A 26 9.74 2.19 13.61
CA ILE A 26 9.80 0.82 14.15
C ILE A 26 10.66 -0.07 13.24
N LEU A 27 10.42 -0.03 11.94
CA LEU A 27 11.17 -0.84 10.97
C LEU A 27 12.63 -0.37 10.85
N PHE A 28 12.88 0.95 10.87
CA PHE A 28 14.21 1.52 10.73
C PHE A 28 15.14 1.18 11.90
N ILE A 29 14.64 1.27 13.14
CA ILE A 29 15.41 0.91 14.34
C ILE A 29 15.81 -0.58 14.31
N ARG A 30 14.99 -1.44 13.72
CA ARG A 30 15.16 -2.91 13.70
C ARG A 30 16.04 -3.45 12.58
N ARG A 31 16.92 -2.61 12.02
CA ARG A 31 17.70 -2.78 10.77
C ARG A 31 18.38 -4.15 10.52
N SER A 32 18.55 -5.03 11.52
CA SER A 32 19.40 -6.24 11.42
C SER A 32 18.76 -7.48 10.77
N SER A 33 17.42 -7.55 10.62
CA SER A 33 16.74 -8.78 10.14
C SER A 33 15.56 -8.55 9.18
N LEU A 34 15.53 -7.42 8.47
CA LEU A 34 14.42 -7.09 7.57
C LEU A 34 14.36 -8.02 6.34
N THR A 35 13.31 -8.84 6.29
CA THR A 35 12.88 -9.53 5.06
C THR A 35 12.53 -8.53 3.96
N TYR A 36 12.62 -8.94 2.69
CA TYR A 36 12.35 -8.06 1.54
C TYR A 36 10.99 -7.36 1.63
N THR A 37 9.95 -8.09 2.09
CA THR A 37 8.60 -7.57 2.29
C THR A 37 8.55 -6.40 3.27
N LEU A 38 9.28 -6.47 4.39
CA LEU A 38 9.32 -5.40 5.37
C LEU A 38 10.14 -4.19 4.89
N LYS A 39 11.19 -4.41 4.09
CA LYS A 39 11.93 -3.29 3.46
C LYS A 39 11.04 -2.49 2.51
N PHE A 40 10.27 -3.18 1.67
CA PHE A 40 9.28 -2.51 0.80
C PHE A 40 8.21 -1.79 1.63
N LEU A 41 7.73 -2.39 2.72
CA LEU A 41 6.80 -1.74 3.63
C LEU A 41 7.39 -0.44 4.22
N THR A 42 8.67 -0.43 4.62
CA THR A 42 9.34 0.80 5.08
C THR A 42 9.33 1.90 4.02
N ILE A 43 9.66 1.55 2.76
CA ILE A 43 9.66 2.50 1.65
C ILE A 43 8.25 3.03 1.41
N THR A 44 7.25 2.16 1.38
CA THR A 44 5.85 2.55 1.22
C THR A 44 5.38 3.46 2.36
N SER A 45 5.71 3.16 3.62
CA SER A 45 5.37 4.00 4.77
C SER A 45 6.09 5.36 4.76
N MET A 46 7.35 5.41 4.33
CA MET A 46 8.06 6.69 4.15
C MET A 46 7.42 7.53 3.05
N MET A 47 6.98 6.88 1.96
CA MET A 47 6.33 7.56 0.87
C MET A 47 4.93 8.08 1.26
N LEU A 48 4.15 7.30 2.01
CA LEU A 48 2.87 7.73 2.58
C LEU A 48 3.05 8.90 3.55
N PHE A 49 4.08 8.85 4.41
CA PHE A 49 4.42 9.98 5.28
C PHE A 49 4.70 11.24 4.46
N LEU A 50 5.52 11.13 3.40
CA LEU A 50 5.81 12.23 2.51
C LEU A 50 4.53 12.75 1.82
N GLN A 51 3.61 11.87 1.43
CA GLN A 51 2.32 12.26 0.87
C GLN A 51 1.51 13.14 1.82
N TYR A 52 1.32 12.70 3.06
CA TYR A 52 0.57 13.49 4.05
C TYR A 52 1.30 14.80 4.40
N LEU A 53 2.63 14.78 4.44
CA LEU A 53 3.44 15.98 4.65
C LEU A 53 3.23 17.00 3.52
N LEU A 54 3.24 16.57 2.26
CA LEU A 54 2.99 17.45 1.12
C LEU A 54 1.57 18.02 1.15
N VAL A 55 0.57 17.19 1.44
CA VAL A 55 -0.83 17.64 1.58
C VAL A 55 -0.97 18.67 2.72
N PHE A 56 -0.22 18.48 3.82
CA PHE A 56 -0.19 19.39 4.94
C PHE A 56 0.44 20.75 4.58
N ILE A 57 1.59 20.74 3.89
CA ILE A 57 2.32 21.96 3.51
C ILE A 57 1.57 22.75 2.43
N GLN A 58 1.02 22.06 1.43
CA GLN A 58 0.38 22.69 0.26
C GLN A 58 -1.10 23.03 0.47
N HIS A 59 -1.57 23.13 1.71
CA HIS A 59 -2.98 23.43 2.01
C HIS A 59 -3.51 24.69 1.29
N ASN A 60 -2.64 25.65 0.96
CA ASN A 60 -3.00 26.90 0.27
C ASN A 60 -2.85 26.88 -1.26
N ASP A 61 -2.12 25.94 -1.87
CA ASP A 61 -1.82 25.94 -3.31
C ASP A 61 -2.68 24.91 -4.07
N THR A 62 -3.82 25.38 -4.58
CA THR A 62 -4.84 24.55 -5.23
C THR A 62 -4.48 24.03 -6.63
N VAL A 63 -3.48 24.63 -7.29
CA VAL A 63 -3.17 24.34 -8.71
C VAL A 63 -2.24 23.13 -8.85
N LEU A 64 -1.25 22.97 -7.98
CA LEU A 64 -0.23 21.91 -8.10
C LEU A 64 -0.60 20.63 -7.31
N GLN A 65 -1.47 20.76 -6.32
CA GLN A 65 -1.92 19.66 -5.46
C GLN A 65 -2.40 18.39 -6.20
N PRO A 66 -3.24 18.46 -7.26
CA PRO A 66 -3.75 17.25 -7.93
C PRO A 66 -2.65 16.51 -8.71
N VAL A 67 -1.65 17.21 -9.22
CA VAL A 67 -0.53 16.61 -9.97
C VAL A 67 0.36 15.81 -9.01
N TYR A 68 0.76 16.42 -7.89
CA TYR A 68 1.57 15.72 -6.88
C TYR A 68 0.84 14.52 -6.28
N ALA A 69 -0.45 14.65 -5.97
CA ALA A 69 -1.25 13.56 -5.43
C ALA A 69 -1.31 12.38 -6.41
N SER A 70 -1.43 12.64 -7.71
CA SER A 70 -1.53 11.60 -8.74
C SER A 70 -0.19 10.89 -8.98
N VAL A 71 0.91 11.64 -8.98
CA VAL A 71 2.27 11.06 -9.09
C VAL A 71 2.59 10.18 -7.88
N LEU A 72 2.27 10.65 -6.67
CA LEU A 72 2.49 9.85 -5.45
C LEU A 72 1.58 8.62 -5.40
N ALA A 73 0.31 8.74 -5.78
CA ALA A 73 -0.59 7.58 -5.86
C ALA A 73 -0.06 6.52 -6.85
N THR A 74 0.47 6.95 -7.99
CA THR A 74 1.07 6.04 -8.98
C THR A 74 2.35 5.40 -8.45
N ALA A 75 3.19 6.15 -7.72
CA ALA A 75 4.37 5.60 -7.06
C ALA A 75 3.98 4.58 -5.97
N GLU A 76 2.89 4.83 -5.24
CA GLU A 76 2.36 3.94 -4.21
C GLU A 76 1.90 2.63 -4.82
N PHE A 77 1.11 2.74 -5.89
CA PHE A 77 0.68 1.62 -6.68
C PHE A 77 1.88 0.79 -7.16
N ALA A 78 2.91 1.43 -7.72
CA ALA A 78 4.10 0.72 -8.20
C ALA A 78 4.84 0.00 -7.06
N LEU A 79 5.00 0.64 -5.89
CA LEU A 79 5.62 0.03 -4.72
C LEU A 79 4.83 -1.16 -4.20
N LEU A 80 3.51 -1.06 -4.10
CA LEU A 80 2.65 -2.17 -3.66
C LEU A 80 2.70 -3.34 -4.65
N VAL A 81 2.65 -3.08 -5.95
CA VAL A 81 2.80 -4.13 -6.97
C VAL A 81 4.17 -4.80 -6.86
N LEU A 82 5.25 -4.03 -6.68
CA LEU A 82 6.59 -4.59 -6.46
C LEU A 82 6.68 -5.40 -5.17
N LEU A 83 6.03 -4.96 -4.09
CA LEU A 83 5.93 -5.68 -2.83
C LEU A 83 5.26 -7.04 -3.05
N PHE A 84 4.08 -7.08 -3.67
CA PHE A 84 3.41 -8.35 -3.96
C PHE A 84 4.24 -9.23 -4.92
N ARG A 85 4.81 -8.65 -5.97
CA ARG A 85 5.69 -9.36 -6.92
C ARG A 85 6.89 -10.01 -6.23
N SER A 86 7.45 -9.39 -5.20
CA SER A 86 8.61 -9.92 -4.47
C SER A 86 8.29 -11.20 -3.70
N ASN A 87 7.02 -11.42 -3.33
CA ASN A 87 6.57 -12.57 -2.55
C ASN A 87 6.24 -13.81 -3.41
N PHE A 88 6.06 -13.64 -4.72
CA PHE A 88 5.89 -14.76 -5.64
C PHE A 88 7.24 -15.42 -5.98
N THR A 89 7.29 -16.75 -5.93
CA THR A 89 8.43 -17.56 -6.38
C THR A 89 8.68 -17.35 -7.88
N ALA A 90 9.95 -17.42 -8.31
CA ALA A 90 10.32 -17.23 -9.71
C ALA A 90 9.50 -18.17 -10.61
N GLY A 91 8.70 -17.59 -11.50
CA GLY A 91 7.77 -18.31 -12.37
C GLY A 91 7.08 -17.34 -13.34
N PRO A 92 6.29 -17.88 -14.29
CA PRO A 92 5.66 -17.08 -15.35
C PRO A 92 4.77 -15.95 -14.78
N VAL A 93 4.10 -16.20 -13.66
CA VAL A 93 3.26 -15.21 -12.95
C VAL A 93 4.07 -13.96 -12.55
N LYS A 94 5.30 -14.14 -12.02
CA LYS A 94 6.17 -13.02 -11.60
C LYS A 94 6.65 -12.17 -12.79
N GLN A 95 6.83 -12.79 -13.95
CA GLN A 95 7.19 -12.11 -15.20
C GLN A 95 5.99 -11.33 -15.74
N ILE A 96 4.81 -11.96 -15.81
CA ILE A 96 3.56 -11.32 -16.25
C ILE A 96 3.26 -10.08 -15.39
N ILE A 97 3.35 -10.19 -14.05
CA ILE A 97 3.17 -9.04 -13.15
C ILE A 97 4.20 -7.94 -13.45
N GLY A 98 5.45 -8.31 -13.76
CA GLY A 98 6.50 -7.35 -14.12
C GLY A 98 6.21 -6.59 -15.42
N TYR A 99 5.81 -7.31 -16.48
CA TYR A 99 5.42 -6.70 -17.75
C TYR A 99 4.17 -5.85 -17.61
N LEU A 100 3.18 -6.32 -16.87
CA LEU A 100 1.95 -5.59 -16.58
C LEU A 100 2.25 -4.30 -15.82
N LEU A 101 3.12 -4.34 -14.82
CA LEU A 101 3.56 -3.15 -14.08
C LEU A 101 4.25 -2.15 -15.01
N ALA A 102 5.20 -2.61 -15.84
CA ALA A 102 5.92 -1.72 -16.76
C ALA A 102 4.97 -1.06 -17.78
N ALA A 103 4.05 -1.84 -18.35
CA ALA A 103 3.04 -1.35 -19.28
C ALA A 103 2.11 -0.32 -18.62
N LEU A 104 1.65 -0.58 -17.39
CA LEU A 104 0.78 0.33 -16.66
C LEU A 104 1.49 1.62 -16.25
N VAL A 105 2.73 1.53 -15.74
CA VAL A 105 3.52 2.73 -15.40
C VAL A 105 3.77 3.58 -16.66
N ALA A 106 4.09 2.95 -17.78
CA ALA A 106 4.23 3.65 -19.05
C ALA A 106 2.91 4.32 -19.48
N MET A 107 1.79 3.58 -19.44
CA MET A 107 0.46 4.11 -19.74
C MET A 107 0.08 5.29 -18.83
N PHE A 108 0.36 5.22 -17.54
CA PHE A 108 0.08 6.30 -16.58
C PHE A 108 0.93 7.54 -16.84
N LEU A 109 2.23 7.37 -17.11
CA LEU A 109 3.10 8.47 -17.53
C LEU A 109 2.56 9.14 -18.80
N THR A 110 2.14 8.37 -19.80
CA THR A 110 1.57 8.91 -21.04
C THR A 110 0.25 9.64 -20.78
N LEU A 111 -0.66 9.07 -19.98
CA LEU A 111 -1.95 9.72 -19.69
C LEU A 111 -1.79 11.00 -18.86
N HIS A 112 -0.75 11.10 -18.02
CA HIS A 112 -0.45 12.36 -17.34
C HIS A 112 0.11 13.44 -18.25
N THR A 113 0.68 13.09 -19.41
CA THR A 113 1.07 14.10 -20.41
C THR A 113 -0.10 14.66 -21.22
N ILE A 114 -1.27 13.99 -21.21
CA ILE A 114 -2.48 14.41 -21.93
C ILE A 114 -3.60 14.66 -20.92
N PRO A 115 -3.67 15.85 -20.30
CA PRO A 115 -4.58 16.11 -19.20
C PRO A 115 -6.03 16.13 -19.68
N SER A 116 -6.80 15.11 -19.31
CA SER A 116 -8.25 15.09 -19.42
C SER A 116 -8.82 14.40 -18.18
N ALA A 117 -9.76 15.05 -17.50
CA ALA A 117 -10.33 14.59 -16.22
C ALA A 117 -10.85 13.14 -16.28
N VAL A 118 -11.51 12.76 -17.38
CA VAL A 118 -12.05 11.40 -17.60
C VAL A 118 -10.96 10.32 -17.56
N HIS A 119 -9.75 10.63 -18.04
CA HIS A 119 -8.66 9.66 -18.11
C HIS A 119 -8.05 9.39 -16.72
N ILE A 120 -8.07 10.38 -15.83
CA ILE A 120 -7.48 10.28 -14.48
C ILE A 120 -8.32 9.35 -13.60
N GLU A 121 -9.65 9.44 -13.68
CA GLU A 121 -10.56 8.58 -12.92
C GLU A 121 -10.49 7.12 -13.38
N PHE A 122 -10.44 6.88 -14.69
CA PHE A 122 -10.30 5.53 -15.25
C PHE A 122 -8.98 4.88 -14.82
N VAL A 123 -7.90 5.65 -14.78
CA VAL A 123 -6.59 5.22 -14.28
C VAL A 123 -6.66 4.81 -12.81
N ALA A 124 -7.27 5.62 -11.96
CA ALA A 124 -7.42 5.31 -10.54
C ALA A 124 -8.25 4.03 -10.31
N LEU A 125 -9.33 3.84 -11.08
CA LEU A 125 -10.15 2.61 -11.04
C LEU A 125 -9.33 1.38 -11.45
N ALA A 126 -8.58 1.47 -12.56
CA ALA A 126 -7.73 0.38 -13.03
C ALA A 126 -6.67 -0.01 -11.99
N GLN A 127 -6.05 0.98 -11.33
CA GLN A 127 -5.10 0.74 -10.23
C GLN A 127 -5.77 0.01 -9.05
N CYS A 128 -6.96 0.45 -8.64
CA CYS A 128 -7.72 -0.18 -7.56
C CYS A 128 -8.03 -1.64 -7.88
N ILE A 129 -8.57 -1.93 -9.06
CA ILE A 129 -8.94 -3.29 -9.49
C ILE A 129 -7.71 -4.20 -9.48
N LEU A 130 -6.59 -3.72 -10.02
CA LEU A 130 -5.37 -4.52 -10.07
C LEU A 130 -4.83 -4.80 -8.66
N LEU A 131 -4.79 -3.80 -7.76
CA LEU A 131 -4.33 -4.00 -6.40
C LEU A 131 -5.24 -4.94 -5.60
N ILE A 132 -6.55 -4.89 -5.83
CA ILE A 132 -7.50 -5.86 -5.27
C ILE A 132 -7.15 -7.28 -5.76
N LEU A 133 -7.00 -7.47 -7.07
CA LEU A 133 -6.65 -8.77 -7.65
C LEU A 133 -5.32 -9.30 -7.11
N LEU A 134 -4.29 -8.45 -7.03
CA LEU A 134 -2.99 -8.83 -6.46
C LEU A 134 -3.08 -9.17 -4.97
N SER A 135 -3.85 -8.40 -4.20
CA SER A 135 -4.05 -8.67 -2.78
C SER A 135 -4.75 -10.01 -2.54
N ILE A 136 -5.82 -10.29 -3.30
CA ILE A 136 -6.53 -11.59 -3.26
C ILE A 136 -5.57 -12.72 -3.65
N THR A 137 -4.85 -12.56 -4.76
CA THR A 137 -3.90 -13.58 -5.24
C THR A 137 -2.81 -13.85 -4.21
N SER A 138 -2.29 -12.80 -3.56
CA SER A 138 -1.29 -12.89 -2.50
C SER A 138 -1.83 -13.62 -1.26
N LEU A 139 -3.08 -13.35 -0.88
CA LEU A 139 -3.75 -14.04 0.23
C LEU A 139 -3.97 -15.52 -0.09
N LEU A 140 -4.47 -15.85 -1.28
CA LEU A 140 -4.65 -17.24 -1.73
C LEU A 140 -3.33 -18.01 -1.80
N PHE A 141 -2.27 -17.35 -2.29
CA PHE A 141 -0.92 -17.93 -2.30
C PHE A 141 -0.43 -18.23 -0.87
N LEU A 142 -0.69 -17.33 0.07
CA LEU A 142 -0.29 -17.50 1.46
C LEU A 142 -1.08 -18.62 2.14
N ILE A 143 -2.39 -18.72 1.89
CA ILE A 143 -3.25 -19.82 2.37
C ILE A 143 -2.67 -21.14 1.88
N ASN A 144 -2.41 -21.29 0.58
CA ASN A 144 -1.87 -22.52 0.00
C ASN A 144 -0.49 -22.93 0.55
N LYS A 145 0.34 -21.98 1.00
CA LYS A 145 1.69 -22.27 1.53
C LYS A 145 1.78 -22.44 3.05
N GLN A 146 0.94 -21.75 3.84
CA GLN A 146 1.16 -21.60 5.29
C GLN A 146 -0.11 -21.86 6.12
N ASN A 147 -0.89 -22.89 5.74
CA ASN A 147 -2.20 -23.30 6.30
C ASN A 147 -2.43 -23.15 7.83
N LEU A 148 -1.40 -23.18 8.68
CA LEU A 148 -1.53 -23.11 10.15
C LEU A 148 -1.14 -21.76 10.80
N PHE A 149 -0.36 -20.89 10.13
CA PHE A 149 0.18 -19.66 10.73
C PHE A 149 0.04 -18.41 9.83
N ILE A 150 -1.02 -18.35 9.04
CA ILE A 150 -1.27 -17.27 8.08
C ILE A 150 -1.25 -15.89 8.75
N PHE A 151 -1.83 -15.78 9.96
CA PHE A 151 -1.86 -14.53 10.73
C PHE A 151 -0.50 -14.09 11.28
N GLN A 152 0.50 -14.97 11.31
CA GLN A 152 1.87 -14.61 11.71
C GLN A 152 2.72 -14.13 10.52
N SER A 153 2.17 -14.13 9.31
CA SER A 153 2.86 -13.61 8.14
C SER A 153 2.60 -12.10 7.99
N PRO A 154 3.65 -11.25 7.93
CA PRO A 154 3.48 -9.83 7.64
C PRO A 154 2.74 -9.56 6.32
N LEU A 155 2.89 -10.46 5.34
CA LEU A 155 2.23 -10.35 4.04
C LEU A 155 0.70 -10.42 4.15
N PHE A 156 0.17 -11.20 5.09
CA PHE A 156 -1.28 -11.30 5.33
C PHE A 156 -1.85 -9.93 5.70
N TRP A 157 -1.20 -9.27 6.66
CA TRP A 157 -1.64 -7.97 7.15
C TRP A 157 -1.49 -6.87 6.10
N ILE A 158 -0.38 -6.88 5.35
CA ILE A 158 -0.20 -5.93 4.23
C ILE A 158 -1.29 -6.15 3.18
N ALA A 159 -1.47 -7.38 2.70
CA ALA A 159 -2.49 -7.70 1.70
C ALA A 159 -3.91 -7.39 2.19
N GLY A 160 -4.24 -7.70 3.45
CA GLY A 160 -5.54 -7.42 4.05
C GLY A 160 -5.82 -5.92 4.18
N GLY A 161 -4.83 -5.13 4.61
CA GLY A 161 -4.96 -3.67 4.69
C GLY A 161 -5.05 -3.01 3.32
N THR A 162 -4.28 -3.48 2.35
CA THR A 162 -4.39 -3.03 0.95
C THR A 162 -5.77 -3.38 0.38
N LEU A 163 -6.23 -4.62 0.57
CA LEU A 163 -7.53 -5.08 0.09
C LEU A 163 -8.67 -4.24 0.65
N SER A 164 -8.68 -3.95 1.96
CA SER A 164 -9.76 -3.20 2.60
C SER A 164 -9.87 -1.79 2.03
N TYR A 165 -8.74 -1.07 1.92
CA TYR A 165 -8.71 0.29 1.39
C TYR A 165 -9.12 0.36 -0.08
N PHE A 166 -8.51 -0.45 -0.96
CA PHE A 166 -8.79 -0.37 -2.39
C PHE A 166 -10.17 -0.92 -2.75
N SER A 167 -10.68 -1.91 -2.03
CA SER A 167 -12.07 -2.38 -2.21
C SER A 167 -13.07 -1.30 -1.83
N MET A 168 -12.82 -0.57 -0.73
CA MET A 168 -13.67 0.55 -0.36
C MET A 168 -13.56 1.70 -1.35
N SER A 169 -12.35 1.94 -1.89
CA SER A 169 -12.14 2.94 -2.93
C SER A 169 -12.99 2.65 -4.17
N LEU A 170 -12.95 1.40 -4.64
CA LEU A 170 -13.75 0.92 -5.76
C LEU A 170 -15.25 1.02 -5.46
N ALA A 171 -15.70 0.54 -4.30
CA ALA A 171 -17.11 0.59 -3.90
C ALA A 171 -17.65 2.03 -3.85
N SER A 172 -16.87 2.95 -3.28
CA SER A 172 -17.24 4.35 -3.20
C SER A 172 -17.36 5.02 -4.58
N ASN A 173 -16.48 4.68 -5.52
CA ASN A 173 -16.59 5.19 -6.90
C ASN A 173 -17.85 4.67 -7.60
N ILE A 174 -18.17 3.38 -7.48
CA ILE A 174 -19.41 2.79 -8.04
C ILE A 174 -20.66 3.43 -7.42
N LEU A 175 -20.66 3.63 -6.10
CA LEU A 175 -21.79 4.27 -5.40
C LEU A 175 -21.97 5.74 -5.78
N THR A 176 -20.90 6.42 -6.20
CA THR A 176 -20.97 7.79 -6.70
C THR A 176 -21.59 7.81 -8.10
N GLU A 177 -21.15 6.91 -9.00
CA GLU A 177 -21.66 6.82 -10.39
C GLU A 177 -23.12 6.39 -10.47
N THR A 178 -23.56 5.50 -9.57
CA THR A 178 -24.95 5.03 -9.50
C THR A 178 -25.91 6.05 -8.87
N GLY A 179 -25.42 7.21 -8.43
CA GLY A 179 -26.23 8.27 -7.82
C GLY A 179 -26.72 7.96 -6.40
N PHE A 180 -26.31 6.84 -5.81
CA PHE A 180 -26.64 6.48 -4.43
C PHE A 180 -25.96 7.41 -3.42
N LEU A 181 -24.71 7.80 -3.71
CA LEU A 181 -24.03 8.91 -3.05
C LEU A 181 -24.22 10.17 -3.90
N VAL A 182 -25.14 11.04 -3.48
CA VAL A 182 -25.34 12.36 -4.12
C VAL A 182 -24.00 13.13 -4.10
N SER A 183 -23.59 13.68 -5.24
CA SER A 183 -22.30 14.36 -5.46
C SER A 183 -21.99 15.50 -4.47
N ASP A 184 -23.00 15.98 -3.75
CA ASP A 184 -22.91 17.02 -2.70
C ASP A 184 -22.32 16.49 -1.37
N LYS A 185 -22.16 15.17 -1.24
CA LYS A 185 -21.57 14.49 -0.07
C LYS A 185 -20.08 14.16 -0.26
N GLN A 186 -19.35 14.95 -1.05
CA GLN A 186 -17.93 14.73 -1.30
C GLN A 186 -17.09 14.67 -0.02
N GLY A 187 -17.49 15.42 1.02
CA GLY A 187 -16.87 15.34 2.36
C GLY A 187 -17.11 14.01 3.07
N GLU A 188 -18.29 13.38 2.92
CA GLU A 188 -18.57 12.05 3.50
C GLU A 188 -17.72 10.96 2.84
N LYS A 189 -17.56 11.04 1.51
CA LYS A 189 -16.65 10.15 0.76
C LYS A 189 -15.22 10.29 1.26
N GLN A 190 -14.73 11.51 1.45
CA GLN A 190 -13.37 11.77 1.95
C GLN A 190 -13.17 11.23 3.37
N LEU A 191 -14.15 11.44 4.26
CA LEU A 191 -14.10 10.92 5.62
C LEU A 191 -14.04 9.39 5.61
N LEU A 192 -14.91 8.75 4.83
CA LEU A 192 -14.98 7.30 4.70
C LEU A 192 -13.66 6.71 4.17
N MET A 193 -13.10 7.28 3.10
CA MET A 193 -11.79 6.87 2.57
C MET A 193 -10.68 7.02 3.61
N GLY A 194 -10.68 8.13 4.35
CA GLY A 194 -9.68 8.37 5.36
C GLY A 194 -9.76 7.40 6.56
N VAL A 195 -10.96 6.98 6.96
CA VAL A 195 -11.12 5.93 7.98
C VAL A 195 -10.54 4.61 7.48
N PHE A 196 -10.82 4.22 6.23
CA PHE A 196 -10.25 3.01 5.64
C PHE A 196 -8.74 3.09 5.46
N ASP A 197 -8.21 4.30 5.24
CA ASP A 197 -6.77 4.53 5.20
C ASP A 197 -6.11 4.31 6.56
N LEU A 198 -6.74 4.79 7.65
CA LEU A 198 -6.30 4.51 9.02
C LEU A 198 -6.37 3.02 9.35
N ILE A 199 -7.42 2.33 8.89
CA ILE A 199 -7.53 0.87 9.03
C ILE A 199 -6.36 0.19 8.30
N ARG A 200 -6.08 0.58 7.06
CA ARG A 200 -4.94 0.07 6.29
C ARG A 200 -3.61 0.29 6.99
N LEU A 201 -3.36 1.50 7.49
CA LEU A 201 -2.13 1.81 8.26
C LEU A 201 -2.06 1.00 9.55
N SER A 202 -3.19 0.75 10.22
CA SER A 202 -3.24 -0.12 11.39
C SER A 202 -2.83 -1.55 11.05
N PHE A 203 -3.27 -2.08 9.92
CA PHE A 203 -2.82 -3.38 9.42
C PHE A 203 -1.31 -3.39 9.10
N TYR A 204 -0.78 -2.32 8.49
CA TYR A 204 0.65 -2.20 8.24
C TYR A 204 1.47 -2.13 9.54
N LEU A 205 0.94 -1.48 10.58
CA LEU A 205 1.55 -1.46 11.91
C LEU A 205 1.60 -2.88 12.50
N VAL A 206 0.50 -3.63 12.43
CA VAL A 206 0.49 -5.03 12.89
C VAL A 206 1.49 -5.88 12.10
N ALA A 207 1.60 -5.67 10.78
CA ALA A 207 2.60 -6.34 9.95
C ALA A 207 4.04 -6.06 10.43
N ALA A 208 4.34 -4.80 10.76
CA ALA A 208 5.64 -4.38 11.27
C ALA A 208 5.96 -4.96 12.66
N LEU A 209 4.95 -5.08 13.52
CA LEU A 209 5.09 -5.69 14.85
C LEU A 209 5.27 -7.21 14.77
N ILE A 210 4.52 -7.91 13.93
CA ILE A 210 4.64 -9.38 13.82
C ILE A 210 5.97 -9.78 13.17
N GLY A 211 6.48 -8.97 12.24
CA GLY A 211 7.83 -9.14 11.71
C GLY A 211 8.92 -9.17 12.78
N GLU A 212 8.70 -8.51 13.92
CA GLU A 212 9.59 -8.51 15.09
C GLU A 212 9.68 -9.87 15.77
N ILE A 213 8.52 -10.44 16.09
CA ILE A 213 8.39 -11.62 16.93
C ILE A 213 9.09 -12.80 16.24
N ASN A 214 8.90 -12.92 14.93
CA ASN A 214 9.51 -13.99 14.14
C ASN A 214 11.03 -13.79 13.99
N SER A 215 11.52 -12.55 13.98
CA SER A 215 12.94 -12.26 13.82
C SER A 215 13.77 -12.50 15.10
N GLY A 216 13.21 -12.20 16.27
CA GLY A 216 13.88 -12.42 17.57
C GLY A 216 14.00 -13.89 17.97
N SER A 217 13.09 -14.75 17.50
CA SER A 217 13.12 -16.18 17.80
C SER A 217 14.28 -16.92 17.08
N ASN A 218 14.69 -16.46 15.90
CA ASN A 218 15.72 -17.11 15.09
C ASN A 218 17.16 -16.79 15.57
N SER A 219 17.37 -15.75 16.38
CA SER A 219 18.69 -15.41 16.92
C SER A 219 19.10 -16.23 18.15
N LEU A 220 18.18 -16.97 18.77
CA LEU A 220 18.45 -17.75 19.99
C LEU A 220 18.75 -19.23 19.73
N THR A 221 18.55 -19.72 18.50
CA THR A 221 18.78 -21.13 18.11
C THR A 221 20.02 -21.34 17.23
N GLY A 222 20.79 -20.29 16.94
CA GLY A 222 21.94 -20.32 16.03
C GLY A 222 23.31 -20.63 16.65
N SER A 223 23.40 -21.01 17.93
CA SER A 223 24.66 -21.40 18.57
C SER A 223 24.64 -22.87 18.97
N SER A 224 24.54 -23.77 18.00
CA SER A 224 24.92 -25.17 18.22
C SER A 224 26.36 -25.34 17.72
N PRO A 225 27.35 -25.67 18.58
CA PRO A 225 28.72 -25.84 18.14
C PRO A 225 28.80 -27.08 17.23
N GLU A 226 29.20 -26.86 15.98
CA GLU A 226 29.58 -27.92 15.05
C GLU A 226 30.67 -28.79 15.70
N TYR A 227 30.28 -29.98 16.11
CA TYR A 227 31.18 -31.03 16.55
C TYR A 227 31.82 -31.61 15.27
N HIS A 228 33.06 -31.24 14.98
CA HIS A 228 33.87 -31.91 13.96
C HIS A 228 34.50 -33.18 14.56
N PRO A 229 34.06 -34.40 14.21
CA PRO A 229 34.88 -35.58 14.43
C PRO A 229 36.06 -35.54 13.46
N ARG A 230 37.28 -35.48 14.01
CA ARG A 230 38.50 -35.74 13.26
C ARG A 230 38.48 -37.18 12.75
N GLN A 231 38.71 -37.36 11.45
CA GLN A 231 39.28 -38.57 10.88
C GLN A 231 40.51 -38.18 10.09
#